data_AF-A0A1W9WUR6-F1
#
_entry.id   AF-A0A1W9WUR6-F1
#
_cell.length_a   1.000
_cell.length_b   1.000
_cell.length_c   1.000
_cell.angle_alpha   90.00
_cell.angle_beta   90.00
_cell.angle_gamma   90.00
#
_symmetry.space_group_name_H-M   'P 1'
#
loop_
_entity.id
_entity.type
_entity.pdbx_description
1 polymer ?
#
loop_
_entity_poly.entity_id
_entity_poly.type
_entity_poly.pdbx_seq_one_letter_code
_entity_poly.pdbx_strand_id
1 'polypeptide(L)'
;MTQTIEHEKIAVHSLESRAAFQEGFSSVEVFKRMVKAFTGVNLQINEVETEKEFHRPVGNVKVRFDLFAEDEKNRTVVEAQHVNYSQNFERFYYYHLTAIVETIKSSQDYHFPKTVYTLVFFTDRLSPVPGNNILVHDTEVKKFNDNEITEEKFFPLKHRLFYIFTKAPEADNSRNKDAL
;
A
#
# COMPACT_ATOMS: atom_id res chain seq x y z
N MET A 1 1.50 54.47 0.57
CA MET A 1 2.31 53.47 -0.15
C MET A 1 1.74 52.11 0.21
N THR A 2 1.17 51.39 -0.75
CA THR A 2 0.52 50.10 -0.52
C THR A 2 1.56 49.00 -0.78
N GLN A 3 1.92 48.23 0.23
CA GLN A 3 2.80 47.07 0.06
C GLN A 3 2.00 45.95 -0.60
N THR A 4 2.42 45.56 -1.81
CA THR A 4 1.93 44.36 -2.49
C THR A 4 2.56 43.15 -1.81
N ILE A 5 1.75 42.33 -1.15
CA ILE A 5 2.19 41.04 -0.60
C ILE A 5 2.26 40.07 -1.79
N GLU A 6 3.45 39.71 -2.23
CA GLU A 6 3.62 38.56 -3.13
C GLU A 6 3.31 37.29 -2.33
N HIS A 7 2.18 36.66 -2.64
CA HIS A 7 1.93 35.30 -2.18
C HIS A 7 2.88 34.37 -2.93
N GLU A 8 3.72 33.68 -2.18
CA GLU A 8 4.56 32.61 -2.69
C GLU A 8 3.68 31.59 -3.44
N LYS A 9 3.91 31.46 -4.75
CA LYS A 9 3.20 30.47 -5.57
C LYS A 9 3.85 29.11 -5.31
N ILE A 10 3.18 28.28 -4.52
CA ILE A 10 3.57 26.88 -4.37
C ILE A 10 3.18 26.14 -5.65
N ALA A 11 4.15 25.62 -6.38
CA ALA A 11 3.91 24.75 -7.52
C ALA A 11 3.35 23.40 -7.03
N VAL A 12 2.14 23.06 -7.47
CA VAL A 12 1.52 21.77 -7.16
C VAL A 12 1.83 20.80 -8.28
N HIS A 13 2.58 19.74 -7.98
CA HIS A 13 2.88 18.67 -8.91
C HIS A 13 1.77 17.61 -8.88
N SER A 14 1.39 17.10 -10.07
CA SER A 14 0.47 15.97 -10.18
C SER A 14 1.10 14.71 -9.58
N LEU A 15 0.35 13.99 -8.74
CA LEU A 15 0.76 12.70 -8.18
C LEU A 15 0.76 11.57 -9.22
N GLU A 16 0.44 11.86 -10.49
CA GLU A 16 0.48 10.90 -11.61
C GLU A 16 1.90 10.42 -11.96
N SER A 17 2.93 11.10 -11.44
CA SER A 17 4.31 10.65 -11.56
C SER A 17 4.80 9.99 -10.27
N ARG A 18 5.57 8.91 -10.42
CA ARG A 18 6.24 8.20 -9.32
C ARG A 18 7.08 9.15 -8.45
N ALA A 19 7.82 10.08 -9.05
CA ALA A 19 8.67 11.02 -8.33
C ALA A 19 7.84 11.96 -7.43
N ALA A 20 6.78 12.57 -7.98
CA ALA A 20 5.89 13.43 -7.20
C ALA A 20 5.18 12.65 -6.08
N PHE A 21 4.79 11.39 -6.34
CA PHE A 21 4.24 10.51 -5.31
C PHE A 21 5.23 10.27 -4.17
N GLN A 22 6.48 9.92 -4.48
CA GLN A 22 7.52 9.69 -3.47
C GLN A 22 7.83 10.95 -2.69
N GLU A 23 7.98 12.09 -3.35
CA GLU A 23 8.23 13.38 -2.71
C GLU A 23 7.08 13.77 -1.76
N GLY A 24 5.83 13.60 -2.21
CA GLY A 24 4.65 13.96 -1.43
C GLY A 24 4.41 13.06 -0.21
N PHE A 25 4.77 11.77 -0.28
CA PHE A 25 4.41 10.80 0.75
C PHE A 25 5.60 10.22 1.54
N SER A 26 6.86 10.57 1.24
CA SER A 26 8.04 10.12 2.01
C SER A 26 8.26 10.86 3.34
N SER A 27 7.58 12.00 3.56
CA SER A 27 7.57 12.64 4.88
C SER A 27 6.96 11.70 5.92
N VAL A 28 7.70 11.43 7.01
CA VAL A 28 7.27 10.55 8.11
C VAL A 28 5.87 10.92 8.62
N GLU A 29 5.58 12.20 8.80
CA GLU A 29 4.27 12.63 9.29
C GLU A 29 3.16 12.36 8.28
N VAL A 30 3.39 12.68 7.00
CA VAL A 30 2.42 12.47 5.93
C VAL A 30 2.15 10.98 5.74
N PHE A 31 3.22 10.17 5.69
CA PHE A 31 3.11 8.71 5.58
C PHE A 31 2.32 8.12 6.73
N LYS A 32 2.62 8.50 7.99
CA LYS A 32 1.88 8.03 9.17
C LYS A 32 0.39 8.36 9.08
N ARG A 33 0.03 9.58 8.64
CA ARG A 33 -1.36 10.00 8.46
C ARG A 33 -2.05 9.21 7.35
N MET A 34 -1.37 9.02 6.22
CA MET A 34 -1.86 8.20 5.11
C MET A 34 -2.14 6.76 5.56
N VAL A 35 -1.17 6.10 6.21
CA VAL A 35 -1.33 4.73 6.71
C VAL A 35 -2.47 4.63 7.70
N LYS A 36 -2.58 5.58 8.63
CA LYS A 36 -3.69 5.62 9.60
C LYS A 36 -5.04 5.73 8.91
N ALA A 37 -5.14 6.53 7.84
CA ALA A 37 -6.40 6.71 7.11
C ALA A 37 -6.89 5.41 6.46
N PHE A 38 -5.98 4.58 5.91
CA PHE A 38 -6.36 3.33 5.25
C PHE A 38 -6.47 2.13 6.20
N THR A 39 -5.61 2.07 7.22
CA THR A 39 -5.44 0.87 8.05
C THR A 39 -5.96 1.04 9.48
N GLY A 40 -6.13 2.28 9.95
CA GLY A 40 -6.41 2.63 11.35
C GLY A 40 -5.18 2.57 12.26
N VAL A 41 -4.02 2.12 11.79
CA VAL A 41 -2.81 1.93 12.61
C VAL A 41 -2.05 3.24 12.81
N ASN A 42 -1.64 3.50 14.06
CA ASN A 42 -0.78 4.63 14.40
C ASN A 42 0.68 4.17 14.41
N LEU A 43 1.38 4.38 13.30
CA LEU A 43 2.77 3.97 13.15
C LEU A 43 3.74 4.76 14.06
N GLN A 44 4.75 4.05 14.57
CA GLN A 44 5.92 4.57 15.29
C GLN A 44 7.18 4.26 14.47
N ILE A 45 7.40 5.08 13.44
CA ILE A 45 8.52 4.98 12.50
C ILE A 45 9.39 6.24 12.59
N ASN A 46 10.68 6.08 12.29
CA ASN A 46 11.65 7.18 12.26
C ASN A 46 11.96 7.65 10.84
N GLU A 47 11.71 6.80 9.85
CA GLU A 47 12.01 7.08 8.45
C GLU A 47 11.00 6.38 7.53
N VAL A 48 10.94 6.86 6.30
CA VAL A 48 10.27 6.19 5.17
C VAL A 48 11.34 6.05 4.10
N GLU A 49 11.71 4.81 3.78
CA GLU A 49 12.67 4.49 2.74
C GLU A 49 11.99 4.58 1.37
N THR A 50 12.64 5.21 0.40
CA THR A 50 12.22 5.21 -1.01
C THR A 50 13.00 4.16 -1.79
N GLU A 51 12.36 3.53 -2.78
CA GLU A 51 13.03 2.56 -3.68
C GLU A 51 13.65 1.36 -2.94
N LYS A 52 13.04 0.94 -1.82
CA LYS A 52 13.55 -0.17 -1.01
C LYS A 52 13.57 -1.46 -1.81
N GLU A 53 14.73 -2.09 -1.86
CA GLU A 53 14.93 -3.43 -2.39
C GLU A 53 15.44 -4.34 -1.27
N PHE A 54 14.96 -5.58 -1.24
CA PHE A 54 15.57 -6.58 -0.38
C PHE A 54 16.88 -7.09 -0.98
N HIS A 55 17.86 -7.33 -0.11
CA HIS A 55 19.23 -7.68 -0.54
C HIS A 55 19.27 -8.98 -1.37
N ARG A 56 18.41 -9.95 -1.03
CA ARG A 56 18.26 -11.20 -1.77
C ARG A 56 16.82 -11.32 -2.22
N PRO A 57 16.53 -11.45 -3.52
CA PRO A 57 15.16 -11.64 -3.95
C PRO A 57 14.65 -13.01 -3.49
N VAL A 58 13.44 -13.05 -2.91
CA VAL A 58 12.76 -14.32 -2.53
C VAL A 58 12.40 -15.17 -3.76
N GLY A 59 12.20 -14.54 -4.92
CA GLY A 59 11.84 -15.23 -6.17
C GLY A 59 12.57 -14.67 -7.39
N ASN A 60 12.07 -15.02 -8.58
CA ASN A 60 12.69 -14.64 -9.86
C ASN A 60 12.58 -13.15 -10.20
N VAL A 61 11.77 -12.40 -9.45
CA VAL A 61 11.53 -10.98 -9.67
C VAL A 61 12.06 -10.20 -8.47
N LYS A 62 12.94 -9.23 -8.74
CA LYS A 62 13.41 -8.30 -7.73
C LYS A 62 12.29 -7.31 -7.39
N VAL A 63 11.83 -7.35 -6.14
CA VAL A 63 10.82 -6.43 -5.63
C VAL A 63 11.50 -5.12 -5.24
N ARG A 64 10.89 -4.01 -5.67
CA ARG A 64 11.31 -2.66 -5.32
C ARG A 64 10.09 -1.85 -4.94
N PHE A 65 10.08 -1.36 -3.70
CA PHE A 65 8.96 -0.59 -3.19
C PHE A 65 9.18 0.90 -3.34
N ASP A 66 8.17 1.64 -3.81
CA ASP A 66 8.30 3.08 -3.97
C ASP A 66 8.46 3.79 -2.61
N LEU A 67 7.71 3.36 -1.61
CA LEU A 67 7.84 3.75 -0.21
C LEU A 67 7.78 2.51 0.68
N PHE A 68 8.63 2.47 1.70
CA PHE A 68 8.71 1.39 2.67
C PHE A 68 8.96 1.97 4.05
N ALA A 69 8.25 1.49 5.06
CA ALA A 69 8.50 1.83 6.44
C ALA A 69 8.26 0.63 7.35
N GLU A 70 9.07 0.56 8.40
CA GLU A 70 9.01 -0.50 9.38
C GLU A 70 8.85 0.08 10.79
N ASP A 71 7.78 -0.33 11.45
CA ASP A 71 7.48 -0.03 12.83
C ASP A 71 7.83 -1.24 13.70
N GLU A 72 9.04 -1.21 14.25
CA GLU A 72 9.55 -2.29 15.11
C GLU A 72 8.75 -2.46 16.40
N LYS A 73 8.12 -1.38 16.90
CA LYS A 73 7.37 -1.41 18.15
C LYS A 73 6.01 -2.06 17.98
N ASN A 74 5.28 -1.68 16.95
CA ASN A 74 3.98 -2.28 16.62
C ASN A 74 4.13 -3.53 15.74
N ARG A 75 5.36 -3.93 15.41
CA ARG A 75 5.68 -5.08 14.53
C ARG A 75 4.87 -4.99 13.23
N THR A 76 4.96 -3.84 12.56
CA THR A 76 4.19 -3.56 11.35
C THR A 76 5.13 -3.08 10.25
N VAL A 77 5.01 -3.68 9.07
CA VAL A 77 5.64 -3.23 7.84
C VAL A 77 4.56 -2.60 6.98
N VAL A 78 4.87 -1.44 6.40
CA VAL A 78 4.02 -0.82 5.39
C VAL A 78 4.83 -0.50 4.17
N GLU A 79 4.31 -0.90 3.02
CA GLU A 79 4.84 -0.52 1.71
C GLU A 79 3.74 0.13 0.87
N ALA A 80 4.13 1.11 0.07
CA ALA A 80 3.21 1.80 -0.83
C ALA A 80 3.80 1.93 -2.23
N GLN A 81 2.96 1.70 -3.24
CA GLN A 81 3.32 1.72 -4.66
C GLN A 81 2.52 2.76 -5.41
N HIS A 82 3.19 3.52 -6.27
CA HIS A 82 2.55 4.30 -7.32
C HIS A 82 2.42 3.46 -8.59
N VAL A 83 1.22 3.47 -9.19
CA VAL A 83 0.91 2.62 -10.34
C VAL A 83 0.33 3.43 -11.49
N ASN A 84 0.93 3.27 -12.66
CA ASN A 84 0.39 3.72 -13.93
C ASN A 84 -0.36 2.57 -14.66
N TYR A 85 -1.16 2.93 -15.68
CA TYR A 85 -2.17 2.07 -16.30
C TYR A 85 -1.66 0.73 -16.87
N SER A 86 -0.35 0.60 -17.14
CA SER A 86 0.23 -0.60 -17.78
C SER A 86 0.55 -1.75 -16.82
N GLN A 87 0.35 -1.58 -15.51
CA GLN A 87 0.73 -2.58 -14.51
C GLN A 87 -0.45 -3.44 -14.06
N ASN A 88 -0.18 -4.74 -13.97
CA ASN A 88 -1.17 -5.76 -13.61
C ASN A 88 -1.34 -5.90 -12.10
N PHE A 89 -2.54 -6.26 -11.65
CA PHE A 89 -2.84 -6.46 -10.22
C PHE A 89 -2.00 -7.58 -9.60
N GLU A 90 -1.74 -8.66 -10.34
CA GLU A 90 -0.97 -9.81 -9.87
C GLU A 90 0.45 -9.42 -9.46
N ARG A 91 1.04 -8.38 -10.08
CA ARG A 91 2.35 -7.86 -9.70
C ARG A 91 2.37 -7.41 -8.24
N PHE A 92 1.34 -6.67 -7.83
CA PHE A 92 1.28 -6.11 -6.48
C PHE A 92 0.82 -7.13 -5.44
N TYR A 93 0.00 -8.10 -5.85
CA TYR A 93 -0.26 -9.27 -5.02
C TYR A 93 1.03 -10.07 -4.77
N TYR A 94 1.87 -10.25 -5.79
CA TYR A 94 3.19 -10.86 -5.65
C TYR A 94 4.11 -10.05 -4.72
N TYR A 95 4.10 -8.71 -4.80
CA TYR A 95 4.87 -7.84 -3.90
C TYR A 95 4.40 -7.98 -2.46
N HIS A 96 3.08 -7.99 -2.24
CA HIS A 96 2.47 -8.19 -0.93
C HIS A 96 2.89 -9.52 -0.29
N LEU A 97 2.79 -10.63 -1.03
CA LEU A 97 3.22 -11.94 -0.55
C LEU A 97 4.73 -11.99 -0.27
N THR A 98 5.55 -11.37 -1.14
CA THR A 98 6.99 -11.29 -0.93
C THR A 98 7.33 -10.51 0.34
N ALA A 99 6.69 -9.37 0.58
CA ALA A 99 6.87 -8.57 1.79
C ALA A 99 6.50 -9.34 3.06
N ILE A 100 5.46 -10.20 3.02
CA ILE A 100 5.09 -11.09 4.12
C ILE A 100 6.19 -12.12 4.38
N VAL A 101 6.67 -12.81 3.33
CA VAL A 101 7.70 -13.85 3.45
C VAL A 101 9.01 -13.27 3.99
N GLU A 102 9.40 -12.07 3.57
CA GLU A 102 10.60 -11.37 4.04
C GLU A 102 10.57 -11.04 5.55
N THR A 103 9.40 -11.09 6.19
CA THR A 103 9.32 -10.95 7.65
C THR A 103 9.86 -12.18 8.40
N ILE A 104 9.93 -13.35 7.74
CA ILE A 104 10.40 -14.60 8.36
C ILE A 104 11.90 -14.50 8.63
N LYS A 105 12.28 -14.70 9.90
CA LYS A 105 13.67 -14.52 10.34
C LYS A 105 14.55 -15.73 10.07
N SER A 106 13.99 -16.95 10.08
CA SER A 106 14.78 -18.18 9.95
C SER A 106 13.92 -19.38 9.55
N SER A 107 14.58 -20.42 9.03
CA SER A 107 13.93 -21.72 8.74
C SER A 107 13.57 -22.52 10.00
N GLN A 108 14.00 -22.10 11.19
CA GLN A 108 13.57 -22.72 12.44
C GLN A 108 12.23 -22.16 12.93
N ASP A 109 11.78 -21.06 12.33
CA ASP A 109 10.62 -20.33 12.79
C ASP A 109 9.90 -19.61 11.64
N TYR A 110 8.91 -20.31 11.08
CA TYR A 110 8.10 -19.86 9.95
C TYR A 110 6.93 -18.96 10.34
N HIS A 111 6.86 -18.47 11.59
CA HIS A 111 5.82 -17.50 11.92
C HIS A 111 6.05 -16.18 11.18
N PHE A 112 4.96 -15.46 10.89
CA PHE A 112 5.03 -14.09 10.41
C PHE A 112 5.11 -13.15 11.61
N PRO A 113 6.31 -12.63 11.97
CA PRO A 113 6.45 -11.81 13.17
C PRO A 113 5.82 -10.43 13.02
N LYS A 114 5.48 -9.98 11.82
CA LYS A 114 5.04 -8.61 11.56
C LYS A 114 3.78 -8.61 10.72
N THR A 115 2.89 -7.65 10.96
CA THR A 115 1.77 -7.38 10.05
C THR A 115 2.31 -6.65 8.82
N VAL A 116 1.77 -6.92 7.65
CA VAL A 116 2.15 -6.25 6.41
C VAL A 116 0.93 -5.55 5.83
N TYR A 117 1.06 -4.25 5.58
CA TYR A 117 0.12 -3.47 4.79
C TYR A 117 0.75 -3.03 3.48
N THR A 118 0.10 -3.36 2.38
CA THR A 118 0.50 -2.91 1.04
C THR A 118 -0.54 -1.91 0.53
N LEU A 119 -0.11 -0.70 0.19
CA LEU A 119 -0.98 0.37 -0.35
C LEU A 119 -0.63 0.64 -1.81
N VAL A 120 -1.51 0.26 -2.75
CA VAL A 120 -1.25 0.39 -4.19
C VAL A 120 -2.13 1.51 -4.75
N PHE A 121 -1.51 2.61 -5.16
CA PHE A 121 -2.19 3.79 -5.68
C PHE A 121 -2.22 3.77 -7.20
N PHE A 122 -3.41 3.55 -7.76
CA PHE A 122 -3.69 3.75 -9.18
C PHE A 122 -4.13 5.19 -9.40
N THR A 123 -3.20 6.00 -9.92
CA THR A 123 -3.43 7.43 -10.13
C THR A 123 -4.15 7.75 -11.44
N ASP A 124 -3.99 6.87 -12.44
CA ASP A 124 -4.54 7.06 -13.79
C ASP A 124 -5.50 5.93 -14.22
N ARG A 125 -6.10 5.20 -13.27
CA ARG A 125 -7.01 4.08 -13.57
C ARG A 125 -8.34 4.24 -12.83
N LEU A 126 -9.44 3.94 -13.52
CA LEU A 126 -10.75 3.79 -12.89
C LEU A 126 -10.82 2.49 -12.09
N SER A 127 -11.65 2.47 -11.06
CA SER A 127 -11.88 1.23 -10.31
C SER A 127 -12.54 0.19 -11.23
N PRO A 128 -12.15 -1.10 -11.14
CA PRO A 128 -12.88 -2.16 -11.81
C PRO A 128 -14.25 -2.42 -11.16
N VAL A 129 -14.51 -1.84 -9.98
CA VAL A 129 -15.80 -1.93 -9.27
C VAL A 129 -16.40 -0.52 -9.19
N PRO A 130 -17.41 -0.20 -10.02
CA PRO A 130 -18.00 1.14 -10.05
C PRO A 130 -18.44 1.62 -8.67
N GLY A 131 -18.06 2.85 -8.33
CA GLY A 131 -18.42 3.46 -7.05
C GLY A 131 -17.63 2.93 -5.84
N ASN A 132 -16.66 2.04 -6.06
CA ASN A 132 -15.78 1.54 -5.00
C ASN A 132 -14.30 1.74 -5.35
N ASN A 133 -13.73 2.82 -4.84
CA ASN A 133 -12.36 3.24 -5.13
C ASN A 133 -11.30 2.60 -4.22
N ILE A 134 -11.70 1.77 -3.25
CA ILE A 134 -10.76 1.08 -2.37
C ILE A 134 -11.16 -0.40 -2.31
N LEU A 135 -10.34 -1.25 -2.89
CA LEU A 135 -10.52 -2.70 -2.83
C LEU A 135 -9.48 -3.28 -1.87
N VAL A 136 -9.92 -4.13 -0.94
CA VAL A 136 -9.05 -4.68 0.11
C VAL A 136 -9.02 -6.20 0.00
N HIS A 137 -7.81 -6.75 -0.06
CA HIS A 137 -7.55 -8.18 0.07
C HIS A 137 -6.94 -8.45 1.44
N ASP A 138 -7.63 -9.30 2.20
CA ASP A 138 -7.13 -9.80 3.47
C ASP A 138 -6.33 -11.09 3.24
N THR A 139 -5.12 -11.15 3.80
CA THR A 139 -4.29 -12.37 3.80
C THR A 139 -4.15 -12.84 5.25
N GLU A 140 -4.83 -13.94 5.58
CA GLU A 140 -4.82 -14.55 6.91
C GLU A 140 -4.86 -16.07 6.82
N VAL A 141 -4.21 -16.76 7.77
CA VAL A 141 -4.35 -18.22 7.93
C VAL A 141 -5.32 -18.47 9.08
N LYS A 142 -6.42 -19.16 8.76
CA LYS A 142 -7.44 -19.53 9.74
C LYS A 142 -7.09 -20.86 10.39
N LYS A 143 -7.48 -21.05 11.65
CA LYS A 143 -7.28 -22.32 12.34
C LYS A 143 -8.37 -23.32 11.93
N PHE A 144 -7.95 -24.57 11.74
CA PHE A 144 -8.83 -25.69 11.47
C PHE A 144 -8.91 -26.56 12.73
N ASN A 145 -10.12 -26.91 13.14
CA ASN A 145 -10.36 -28.11 13.94
C ASN A 145 -10.94 -29.17 12.98
N ASP A 146 -10.86 -30.46 13.34
CA ASP A 146 -10.98 -31.64 12.45
C ASP A 146 -12.09 -31.62 11.37
N ASN A 147 -13.10 -30.75 11.43
CA ASN A 147 -14.06 -30.48 10.34
C ASN A 147 -14.51 -29.02 10.16
N GLU A 148 -13.95 -28.04 10.88
CA GLU A 148 -14.44 -26.65 10.86
C GLU A 148 -13.32 -25.62 10.81
N ILE A 149 -13.54 -24.57 10.01
CA ILE A 149 -12.76 -23.34 10.08
C ILE A 149 -13.22 -22.60 11.33
N THR A 150 -12.35 -22.50 12.32
CA THR A 150 -12.64 -21.74 13.54
C THR A 150 -12.45 -20.25 13.29
N GLU A 151 -13.20 -19.41 14.01
CA GLU A 151 -12.93 -17.96 14.04
C GLU A 151 -11.64 -17.61 14.78
N GLU A 152 -11.04 -18.58 15.48
CA GLU A 152 -9.72 -18.43 16.06
C GLU A 152 -8.67 -18.28 14.94
N LYS A 153 -7.91 -17.20 15.02
CA LYS A 153 -6.85 -16.94 14.04
C LYS A 153 -5.61 -17.75 14.41
N PHE A 154 -5.07 -18.49 13.44
CA PHE A 154 -3.80 -19.21 13.64
C PHE A 154 -2.63 -18.22 13.77
N PHE A 155 -2.70 -17.10 13.06
CA PHE A 155 -1.83 -15.94 13.24
C PHE A 155 -2.60 -14.76 13.83
N PRO A 156 -2.08 -14.06 14.86
CA PRO A 156 -2.76 -12.89 15.41
C PRO A 156 -2.79 -11.70 14.44
N LEU A 157 -2.00 -11.75 13.36
CA LEU A 157 -1.74 -10.63 12.46
C LEU A 157 -2.50 -10.84 11.13
N LYS A 158 -3.31 -9.85 10.77
CA LYS A 158 -4.09 -9.83 9.52
C LYS A 158 -3.38 -8.91 8.54
N HIS A 159 -2.69 -9.48 7.55
CA HIS A 159 -2.05 -8.71 6.48
C HIS A 159 -3.12 -8.19 5.52
N ARG A 160 -2.91 -7.02 4.94
CA ARG A 160 -3.86 -6.44 3.98
C ARG A 160 -3.17 -5.78 2.80
N LEU A 161 -3.75 -6.00 1.63
CA LEU A 161 -3.41 -5.34 0.39
C LEU A 161 -4.57 -4.43 -0.02
N PHE A 162 -4.29 -3.15 -0.19
CA PHE A 162 -5.25 -2.13 -0.60
C PHE A 162 -4.94 -1.71 -2.04
N TYR A 163 -5.92 -1.82 -2.93
CA TYR A 163 -5.92 -1.18 -4.23
C TYR A 163 -6.74 0.10 -4.15
N ILE A 164 -6.08 1.24 -4.35
CA ILE A 164 -6.63 2.58 -4.14
C ILE A 164 -6.67 3.28 -5.49
N PHE A 165 -7.87 3.61 -5.96
CA PHE A 165 -8.10 4.31 -7.22
C PHE A 165 -8.41 5.78 -6.94
N THR A 166 -7.59 6.69 -7.47
CA THR A 166 -7.72 8.11 -7.12
C THR A 166 -8.58 8.90 -8.11
N LYS A 167 -9.02 8.28 -9.21
CA LYS A 167 -9.99 8.91 -10.13
C LYS A 167 -11.36 9.02 -9.46
N ALA A 168 -12.06 10.11 -9.77
CA ALA A 168 -13.36 10.42 -9.20
C ALA A 168 -14.39 9.30 -9.52
N PRO A 169 -15.19 8.83 -8.55
CA PRO A 169 -16.20 7.80 -8.78
C PRO A 169 -17.20 8.15 -9.88
N GLU A 170 -17.48 9.44 -10.08
CA GLU A 170 -18.39 9.92 -11.13
C GLU A 170 -17.87 9.61 -12.53
N ALA A 171 -16.54 9.51 -12.70
CA ALA A 171 -15.92 9.11 -13.96
C ALA A 171 -16.12 7.61 -14.27
N ASP A 172 -16.46 6.78 -13.28
CA ASP A 172 -16.83 5.37 -13.52
C ASP A 172 -18.15 5.29 -14.30
N ASN A 173 -19.08 6.20 -14.03
CA ASN A 173 -20.44 6.17 -14.58
C ASN A 173 -20.53 6.57 -16.07
N SER A 174 -19.53 7.29 -16.61
CA SER A 174 -19.54 7.70 -18.02
C SER A 174 -19.20 6.55 -18.97
N ARG A 175 -18.42 5.54 -18.53
CA ARG A 175 -18.08 4.36 -19.35
C ARG A 175 -19.28 3.45 -19.63
N ASN A 176 -20.25 3.37 -18.72
CA ASN A 176 -21.45 2.55 -18.92
C ASN A 176 -22.40 3.11 -19.99
N LYS A 177 -22.22 4.36 -20.42
CA LYS A 177 -23.03 4.95 -21.50
C LYS A 177 -22.50 4.64 -22.90
N ASP A 178 -21.21 4.30 -23.02
CA ASP A 178 -20.57 3.97 -24.30
C ASP A 178 -20.56 2.45 -24.58
N ALA A 179 -21.21 1.66 -23.72
CA ALA A 179 -21.30 0.19 -23.82
C ALA A 179 -22.71 -0.32 -24.16
N LEU A 180 -23.61 0.55 -24.63
CA LEU A 180 -24.99 0.23 -25.04
C LEU A 180 -25.27 0.70 -26.47
#